data_AF-A0A4S4ES50-F1
#
_entry.id   AF-A0A4S4ES50-F1
#
_cell.length_a   1.000
_cell.length_b   1.000
_cell.length_c   1.000
_cell.angle_alpha   90.00
_cell.angle_beta   90.00
_cell.angle_gamma   90.00
#
_symmetry.space_group_name_H-M   'P 1'
#
loop_
_entity.id
_entity.type
_entity.pdbx_description
1 polymer ?
#
loop_
_entity_poly.entity_id
_entity_poly.type
_entity_poly.pdbx_seq_one_letter_code
_entity_poly.pdbx_strand_id
1 'polypeptide(L)'
;MHSLYFVLNKLLYSVRCSQLDGNGSQIKRTVLHDLYEKEGQSPWYDNLCRPVTDLLPLISSGVRGVTSNPAIFQKAISTSNAYNEQFRAEVITWVNCCEQKSPCSCKCLGDDNGREGYRSFRLCVTTRELIEAGKDIESAYWELVVRDIQDACKLFEPIYDQTDAGDGYVSVEVSPRLADDTEGTVEAAKWLHKVVDRPNVYIKIPATAECIPSIKEVISLGISVNVTLIFSLARYEAVIDAYLDGLEDSGLNDLSRVTSVASFFVSRVDTLADKMLEKIGTPEALDLRGKAANAQAALAYKLYQKKFSGPRWEALVKKGAKKQRLLWASTSVKNPAYPDTLYVAPLIGPDTVSTMPDQALQAFIDHGIVSRTIDSNVYEAEGIYNALEKLGIEWGYVGSQLEVEGVDSFKKSFESLLDSLQEKANSLKLVSLGKDYGKTKMRYTDYTETESGLQYKVTYWDEHLGNFFDLRQGSGPTPKIGETVVVDWDGYTIGYYGRIFEARNKTKGGSFEGDDKDFYKFRIGYQQVIPAFEEAISGMALGGIRRIIVPPELGYPDNDYNKMGPRPTTFSGQRALDFVLRNQGLIDKTLLFDIELIKIIPN
;
A
#
# COMPACT_ATOMS: atom_id res chain seq x y z
N MET A 1 -33.20 -6.59 61.73
CA MET A 1 -32.81 -5.16 61.66
C MET A 1 -31.53 -5.08 60.83
N HIS A 2 -31.44 -4.66 59.58
CA HIS A 2 -32.33 -4.02 58.59
C HIS A 2 -32.01 -4.71 57.23
N SER A 3 -32.98 -5.40 56.63
CA SER A 3 -33.68 -5.02 55.36
C SER A 3 -32.73 -4.87 54.17
N LEU A 4 -32.64 -5.85 53.26
CA LEU A 4 -33.58 -6.03 52.14
C LEU A 4 -34.07 -4.69 51.56
N TYR A 5 -33.40 -4.24 50.49
CA TYR A 5 -33.99 -3.43 49.44
C TYR A 5 -33.53 -4.01 48.10
N PHE A 6 -34.47 -4.71 47.46
CA PHE A 6 -34.74 -4.74 46.02
C PHE A 6 -33.54 -4.89 45.05
N VAL A 7 -33.31 -6.05 44.42
CA VAL A 7 -34.11 -6.64 43.32
C VAL A 7 -34.28 -5.67 42.13
N LEU A 8 -33.77 -6.10 40.97
CA LEU A 8 -34.12 -5.68 39.60
C LEU A 8 -33.72 -4.26 39.14
N ASN A 9 -32.62 -4.21 38.39
CA ASN A 9 -32.44 -3.39 37.18
C ASN A 9 -31.46 -4.19 36.31
N LYS A 10 -31.79 -4.90 35.22
CA LYS A 10 -32.83 -4.74 34.21
C LYS A 10 -32.97 -3.32 33.65
N LEU A 11 -31.85 -2.80 33.17
CA LEU A 11 -31.74 -1.91 32.02
C LEU A 11 -30.50 -2.38 31.26
N LEU A 12 -30.65 -3.23 30.23
CA LEU A 12 -30.70 -2.73 28.86
C LEU A 12 -29.62 -1.66 28.62
N TYR A 13 -28.38 -2.08 28.36
CA TYR A 13 -27.56 -1.33 27.41
C TYR A 13 -28.06 -1.65 25.99
N SER A 14 -29.30 -1.22 25.72
CA SER A 14 -29.63 -0.69 24.41
C SER A 14 -28.85 0.61 24.31
N VAL A 15 -27.67 0.56 23.68
CA VAL A 15 -26.99 1.78 23.30
C VAL A 15 -27.77 2.35 22.13
N ARG A 16 -28.69 3.28 22.44
CA ARG A 16 -29.07 4.33 21.50
C ARG A 16 -27.78 5.03 21.06
N CYS A 17 -27.58 5.16 19.76
CA CYS A 17 -26.49 5.91 19.12
C CYS A 17 -26.15 7.20 19.89
N SER A 18 -25.12 7.14 20.71
CA SER A 18 -24.33 8.28 21.22
C SER A 18 -23.21 7.69 22.08
N GLN A 19 -22.20 7.12 21.45
CA GLN A 19 -20.96 6.80 22.15
C GLN A 19 -19.98 7.95 21.97
N LEU A 20 -19.54 8.48 23.11
CA LEU A 20 -18.51 9.50 23.22
C LEU A 20 -17.14 8.81 23.21
N ASP A 21 -16.16 9.43 22.56
CA ASP A 21 -14.76 9.02 22.62
C ASP A 21 -14.24 9.20 24.06
N GLY A 22 -13.07 8.64 24.39
CA GLY A 22 -12.41 8.80 25.70
C GLY A 22 -12.16 10.25 26.16
N ASN A 23 -12.43 11.25 25.30
CA ASN A 23 -12.40 12.69 25.58
C ASN A 23 -13.79 13.37 25.60
N GLY A 24 -14.91 12.63 25.51
CA GLY A 24 -16.24 13.23 25.56
C GLY A 24 -16.71 13.90 24.27
N SER A 25 -16.07 13.67 23.11
CA SER A 25 -16.57 14.08 21.79
C SER A 25 -17.51 13.03 21.20
N GLN A 26 -18.61 13.44 20.57
CA GLN A 26 -19.49 12.53 19.82
C GLN A 26 -18.74 11.96 18.62
N ILE A 27 -18.68 10.63 18.48
CA ILE A 27 -18.25 9.99 17.22
C ILE A 27 -19.13 10.54 16.11
N LYS A 28 -18.51 11.24 15.14
CA LYS A 28 -19.24 11.81 14.00
C LYS A 28 -19.68 10.66 13.10
N ARG A 29 -20.90 10.18 13.32
CA ARG A 29 -21.55 9.15 12.50
C ARG A 29 -21.51 9.57 11.02
N THR A 30 -21.17 8.63 10.16
CA THR A 30 -21.11 8.82 8.70
C THR A 30 -22.14 7.94 8.00
N VAL A 31 -22.29 8.14 6.70
CA VAL A 31 -23.09 7.28 5.81
C VAL A 31 -22.64 5.81 5.80
N LEU A 32 -21.38 5.50 6.17
CA LEU A 32 -20.88 4.12 6.25
C LEU A 32 -21.53 3.34 7.40
N HIS A 33 -21.85 4.02 8.50
CA HIS A 33 -22.59 3.40 9.59
C HIS A 33 -24.01 3.04 9.14
N ASP A 34 -24.66 3.95 8.41
CA ASP A 34 -25.99 3.72 7.86
C ASP A 34 -25.99 2.61 6.81
N LEU A 35 -24.94 2.51 5.98
CA LEU A 35 -24.77 1.44 5.00
C LEU A 35 -24.82 0.05 5.66
N TYR A 36 -24.16 -0.11 6.80
CA TYR A 36 -24.19 -1.36 7.55
C TYR A 36 -25.48 -1.52 8.37
N GLU A 37 -25.82 -0.55 9.21
CA GLU A 37 -26.90 -0.69 10.19
C GLU A 37 -28.30 -0.71 9.55
N LYS A 38 -28.50 0.00 8.44
CA LYS A 38 -29.80 0.06 7.76
C LYS A 38 -29.92 -0.97 6.65
N GLU A 39 -28.85 -1.17 5.88
CA GLU A 39 -28.92 -1.97 4.64
C GLU A 39 -28.16 -3.30 4.73
N GLY A 40 -27.40 -3.55 5.80
CA GLY A 40 -26.67 -4.80 6.01
C GLY A 40 -25.46 -4.99 5.08
N GLN A 41 -24.97 -3.91 4.44
CA GLN A 41 -23.76 -3.95 3.63
C GLN A 41 -22.56 -3.46 4.43
N SER A 42 -21.49 -4.25 4.47
CA SER A 42 -20.29 -3.93 5.26
C SER A 42 -19.31 -3.09 4.43
N PRO A 43 -18.97 -1.86 4.85
CA PRO A 43 -17.96 -1.04 4.18
C PRO A 43 -16.56 -1.51 4.58
N TRP A 44 -15.76 -1.93 3.60
CA TRP A 44 -14.37 -2.30 3.76
C TRP A 44 -13.46 -1.32 3.01
N TYR A 45 -12.23 -1.21 3.48
CA TYR A 45 -11.22 -0.36 2.84
C TYR A 45 -10.28 -1.20 1.96
N ASP A 46 -10.06 -0.78 0.72
CA ASP A 46 -9.22 -1.50 -0.25
C ASP A 46 -7.80 -0.95 -0.32
N ASN A 47 -7.15 -0.87 0.84
CA ASN A 47 -5.75 -0.48 0.96
C ASN A 47 -5.21 -0.88 2.34
N LEU A 48 -3.94 -1.23 2.41
CA LEU A 48 -3.24 -1.47 3.67
C LEU A 48 -1.81 -0.96 3.52
N CYS A 49 -1.45 0.00 4.36
CA CYS A 49 -0.12 0.60 4.37
C CYS A 49 0.31 0.94 5.78
N ARG A 50 1.60 1.22 5.94
CA ARG A 50 2.16 1.75 7.18
C ARG A 50 2.09 3.28 7.25
N PRO A 51 1.83 3.85 8.44
CA PRO A 51 1.55 3.13 9.69
C PRO A 51 0.12 2.56 9.72
N VAL A 52 -0.02 1.31 10.19
CA VAL A 52 -1.32 0.60 10.23
C VAL A 52 -2.36 1.35 11.06
N THR A 53 -1.93 2.21 11.99
CA THR A 53 -2.78 3.11 12.77
C THR A 53 -3.57 4.12 11.93
N ASP A 54 -3.20 4.36 10.67
CA ASP A 54 -3.97 5.20 9.75
C ASP A 54 -5.36 4.59 9.42
N LEU A 55 -5.59 3.33 9.79
CA LEU A 55 -6.90 2.70 9.76
C LEU A 55 -7.83 3.18 10.88
N LEU A 56 -7.31 3.71 12.00
CA LEU A 56 -8.14 4.09 13.16
C LEU A 56 -9.22 5.14 12.83
N PRO A 57 -8.92 6.23 12.09
CA PRO A 57 -9.95 7.18 11.65
C PRO A 57 -10.99 6.54 10.73
N LEU A 58 -10.59 5.58 9.88
CA LEU A 58 -11.49 4.88 8.96
C LEU A 58 -12.41 3.91 9.72
N ILE A 59 -11.87 3.18 10.70
CA ILE A 59 -12.65 2.33 11.61
C ILE A 59 -13.68 3.18 12.36
N SER A 60 -13.25 4.33 12.89
CA SER A 60 -14.11 5.28 13.60
C SER A 60 -15.17 5.90 12.69
N SER A 61 -14.89 6.00 11.38
CA SER A 61 -15.85 6.49 10.38
C SER A 61 -16.83 5.42 9.92
N GLY A 62 -16.64 4.15 10.29
CA GLY A 62 -17.57 3.05 10.05
C GLY A 62 -17.01 1.90 9.22
N VAL A 63 -15.74 1.94 8.79
CA VAL A 63 -15.08 0.82 8.08
C VAL A 63 -14.97 -0.40 9.00
N ARG A 64 -15.28 -1.58 8.45
CA ARG A 64 -15.44 -2.83 9.21
C ARG A 64 -14.49 -3.96 8.81
N GLY A 65 -13.63 -3.71 7.83
CA GLY A 65 -12.61 -4.66 7.37
C GLY A 65 -11.70 -4.03 6.33
N VAL A 66 -10.67 -4.76 5.93
CA VAL A 66 -9.66 -4.26 4.99
C VAL A 66 -9.18 -5.37 4.04
N THR A 67 -8.94 -5.00 2.79
CA THR A 67 -8.28 -5.86 1.80
C THR A 67 -6.90 -5.34 1.45
N SER A 68 -5.96 -6.27 1.25
CA SER A 68 -4.67 -5.99 0.63
C SER A 68 -4.50 -6.79 -0.66
N ASN A 69 -3.52 -6.41 -1.47
CA ASN A 69 -3.04 -7.13 -2.64
C ASN A 69 -1.58 -6.71 -2.93
N PRO A 70 -0.85 -7.45 -3.77
CA PRO A 70 0.54 -7.12 -4.09
C PRO A 70 0.76 -5.69 -4.62
N ALA A 71 -0.15 -5.15 -5.43
CA ALA A 71 -0.03 -3.79 -5.97
C ALA A 71 -0.15 -2.70 -4.88
N ILE A 72 -1.00 -2.95 -3.87
CA ILE A 72 -1.12 -2.09 -2.68
C ILE A 72 0.22 -2.04 -1.93
N PHE A 73 0.82 -3.20 -1.67
CA PHE A 73 2.13 -3.25 -0.99
C PHE A 73 3.25 -2.68 -1.86
N GLN A 74 3.25 -2.93 -3.18
CA GLN A 74 4.15 -2.30 -4.13
C GLN A 74 4.17 -0.79 -3.96
N LYS A 75 3.00 -0.16 -4.05
CA LYS A 75 2.85 1.29 -3.91
C LYS A 75 3.27 1.75 -2.52
N ALA A 76 2.84 1.06 -1.46
CA ALA A 76 3.18 1.44 -0.09
C ALA A 76 4.69 1.36 0.19
N ILE A 77 5.36 0.29 -0.24
CA ILE A 77 6.78 0.05 0.03
C ILE A 77 7.69 0.96 -0.82
N SER A 78 7.32 1.19 -2.09
CA SER A 78 8.09 2.02 -3.03
C SER A 78 7.97 3.51 -2.74
N THR A 79 6.80 3.98 -2.31
CA THR A 79 6.54 5.42 -2.12
C THR A 79 6.63 5.90 -0.68
N SER A 80 6.57 4.98 0.31
CA SER A 80 6.62 5.32 1.73
C SER A 80 7.95 4.99 2.40
N ASN A 81 8.33 5.85 3.35
CA ASN A 81 9.45 5.63 4.25
C ASN A 81 9.05 4.87 5.52
N ALA A 82 7.76 4.53 5.70
CA ALA A 82 7.25 3.89 6.91
C ALA A 82 7.78 2.46 7.13
N TYR A 83 8.32 1.83 6.09
CA TYR A 83 9.00 0.53 6.18
C TYR A 83 10.49 0.65 6.53
N ASN A 84 11.07 1.86 6.46
CA ASN A 84 12.51 2.09 6.56
C ASN A 84 13.08 1.83 7.95
N GLU A 85 12.30 2.02 9.01
CA GLU A 85 12.77 1.73 10.37
C GLU A 85 12.94 0.22 10.59
N GLN A 86 12.04 -0.62 10.07
CA GLN A 86 12.24 -2.07 10.09
C GLN A 86 13.46 -2.43 9.26
N PHE A 87 13.58 -1.89 8.04
CA PHE A 87 14.80 -2.07 7.24
C PHE A 87 16.09 -1.57 7.94
N ARG A 88 16.03 -0.63 8.90
CA ARG A 88 17.19 -0.03 9.59
C ARG A 88 17.51 -0.62 10.96
N ALA A 89 16.52 -0.99 11.77
CA ALA A 89 16.72 -1.69 13.04
C ALA A 89 17.51 -2.99 12.82
N GLU A 90 17.29 -3.59 11.65
CA GLU A 90 17.97 -4.78 11.14
C GLU A 90 19.42 -4.51 10.67
N VAL A 91 19.75 -3.25 10.32
CA VAL A 91 21.10 -2.82 9.92
C VAL A 91 21.94 -2.35 11.11
N ILE A 92 21.34 -1.71 12.12
CA ILE A 92 22.05 -1.22 13.33
C ILE A 92 22.48 -2.38 14.23
N THR A 93 21.66 -3.43 14.35
CA THR A 93 21.99 -4.64 15.14
C THR A 93 23.25 -5.34 14.60
N TRP A 94 23.53 -5.24 13.30
CA TRP A 94 24.74 -5.76 12.68
C TRP A 94 26.04 -5.03 13.06
N VAL A 95 26.02 -3.69 13.13
CA VAL A 95 27.24 -2.92 13.45
C VAL A 95 27.76 -3.31 14.83
N ASN A 96 26.85 -3.46 15.79
CA ASN A 96 27.20 -3.83 17.16
C ASN A 96 27.72 -5.28 17.30
N CYS A 97 27.29 -6.20 16.44
CA CYS A 97 27.72 -7.60 16.47
C CYS A 97 29.10 -7.80 15.79
N CYS A 98 29.38 -7.07 14.70
CA CYS A 98 30.64 -7.18 13.97
C CYS A 98 31.85 -6.53 14.70
N GLU A 99 31.65 -5.54 15.56
CA GLU A 99 32.75 -4.90 16.29
C GLU A 99 33.34 -5.78 17.42
N GLN A 100 32.60 -6.79 17.91
CA GLN A 100 33.04 -7.57 19.08
C GLN A 100 33.93 -8.79 18.79
N LYS A 101 34.16 -9.20 17.53
CA LYS A 101 35.02 -10.35 17.13
C LYS A 101 35.03 -11.54 18.12
N SER A 102 33.86 -11.91 18.65
CA SER A 102 33.69 -13.05 19.54
C SER A 102 32.39 -13.75 19.17
N PRO A 103 32.26 -15.08 19.40
CA PRO A 103 31.04 -15.79 19.08
C PRO A 103 29.95 -15.26 20.00
N CYS A 104 29.03 -14.46 19.47
CA CYS A 104 27.87 -14.01 20.23
C CYS A 104 27.01 -15.22 20.59
N SER A 105 27.19 -15.73 21.81
CA SER A 105 26.16 -16.52 22.46
C SER A 105 24.99 -15.58 22.73
N CYS A 106 23.98 -15.59 21.89
CA CYS A 106 22.67 -15.07 22.24
C CYS A 106 22.12 -15.94 23.39
N LYS A 107 22.51 -15.62 24.63
CA LYS A 107 21.84 -16.13 25.82
C LYS A 107 20.46 -15.47 25.84
N CYS A 108 19.44 -16.22 25.43
CA CYS A 108 18.10 -15.99 25.92
C CYS A 108 18.19 -15.97 27.45
N LEU A 109 17.80 -14.87 28.08
CA LEU A 109 17.58 -14.84 29.53
C LEU A 109 16.49 -15.88 29.84
N GLY A 110 16.91 -17.00 30.41
CA GLY A 110 16.01 -17.96 31.01
C GLY A 110 15.60 -17.43 32.38
N ASP A 111 14.30 -17.43 32.65
CA ASP A 111 13.79 -17.42 34.01
C ASP A 111 14.33 -18.67 34.72
N ASP A 112 15.08 -18.46 35.80
CA ASP A 112 15.28 -19.44 36.86
C ASP A 112 13.91 -19.67 37.50
N ASN A 113 13.18 -20.68 37.04
CA ASN A 113 12.29 -21.53 37.85
C ASN A 113 11.68 -22.62 36.97
N GLY A 114 12.22 -23.84 37.10
CA GLY A 114 11.80 -25.00 36.34
C GLY A 114 10.31 -25.29 36.48
N ARG A 115 9.55 -25.06 35.40
CA ARG A 115 8.34 -25.79 35.03
C ARG A 115 8.25 -25.87 33.50
N GLU A 116 8.14 -27.09 32.98
CA GLU A 116 7.93 -27.38 31.57
C GLU A 116 6.60 -26.77 31.10
N GLY A 117 6.68 -25.92 30.07
CA GLY A 117 5.54 -25.29 29.42
C GLY A 117 5.96 -24.77 28.05
N TYR A 118 5.22 -25.20 27.02
CA TYR A 118 5.41 -24.91 25.60
C TYR A 118 5.77 -23.44 25.33
N ARG A 119 6.97 -23.19 24.78
CA ARG A 119 7.44 -21.84 24.43
C ARG A 119 6.97 -21.46 23.02
N SER A 120 6.21 -20.36 22.97
CA SER A 120 5.93 -19.57 21.76
C SER A 120 7.23 -19.18 21.05
N PHE A 121 7.36 -19.54 19.78
CA PHE A 121 8.45 -19.11 18.92
C PHE A 121 8.31 -17.62 18.64
N ARG A 122 9.09 -16.79 19.33
CA ARG A 122 9.27 -15.38 19.01
C ARG A 122 10.31 -15.31 17.88
N LEU A 123 9.87 -15.39 16.63
CA LEU A 123 10.72 -15.05 15.48
C LEU A 123 10.90 -13.53 15.47
N CYS A 124 12.05 -13.05 15.93
CA CYS A 124 12.57 -11.74 15.56
C CYS A 124 13.75 -12.08 14.64
N VAL A 125 13.44 -12.48 13.41
CA VAL A 125 14.45 -12.61 12.36
C VAL A 125 14.48 -11.26 11.64
N THR A 126 15.66 -10.84 11.24
CA THR A 126 15.84 -9.55 10.57
C THR A 126 15.88 -9.76 9.05
N THR A 127 15.37 -8.82 8.24
CA THR A 127 15.53 -8.84 6.77
C THR A 127 16.99 -9.05 6.34
N ARG A 128 17.93 -8.63 7.19
CA ARG A 128 19.35 -8.87 7.03
C ARG A 128 19.77 -10.33 7.25
N GLU A 129 19.31 -10.99 8.31
CA GLU A 129 19.56 -12.43 8.53
C GLU A 129 18.93 -13.27 7.42
N LEU A 130 17.83 -12.82 6.80
CA LEU A 130 17.24 -13.46 5.63
C LEU A 130 18.14 -13.32 4.39
N ILE A 131 18.64 -12.12 4.11
CA ILE A 131 19.55 -11.85 2.98
C ILE A 131 20.92 -12.53 3.19
N GLU A 132 21.44 -12.59 4.41
CA GLU A 132 22.71 -13.26 4.75
C GLU A 132 22.57 -14.80 4.86
N ALA A 133 21.39 -15.34 5.20
CA ALA A 133 21.09 -16.78 5.21
C ALA A 133 20.74 -17.34 3.81
N GLY A 134 20.83 -16.54 2.75
CA GLY A 134 20.55 -16.97 1.38
C GLY A 134 19.05 -17.16 1.08
N LYS A 135 18.16 -16.57 1.88
CA LYS A 135 16.73 -16.51 1.55
C LYS A 135 16.48 -15.38 0.54
N ASP A 136 15.60 -15.64 -0.39
CA ASP A 136 15.24 -14.75 -1.49
C ASP A 136 14.51 -13.46 -1.00
N ILE A 137 14.49 -12.45 -1.87
CA ILE A 137 13.80 -11.16 -1.65
C ILE A 137 12.31 -11.32 -1.32
N GLU A 138 11.71 -12.42 -1.78
CA GLU A 138 10.32 -12.78 -1.52
C GLU A 138 10.09 -13.14 -0.04
N SER A 139 11.03 -13.85 0.59
CA SER A 139 10.98 -14.13 2.03
C SER A 139 10.98 -12.84 2.88
N ALA A 140 11.76 -11.84 2.49
CA ALA A 140 11.80 -10.53 3.15
C ALA A 140 10.47 -9.75 2.98
N TYR A 141 9.89 -9.78 1.78
CA TYR A 141 8.57 -9.22 1.53
C TYR A 141 7.53 -9.82 2.49
N TRP A 142 7.52 -11.14 2.64
CA TRP A 142 6.55 -11.83 3.46
C TRP A 142 6.65 -11.47 4.95
N GLU A 143 7.84 -11.28 5.48
CA GLU A 143 8.01 -10.86 6.88
C GLU A 143 7.40 -9.47 7.15
N LEU A 144 7.62 -8.53 6.22
CA LEU A 144 7.02 -7.18 6.30
C LEU A 144 5.49 -7.25 6.26
N VAL A 145 4.95 -8.00 5.30
CA VAL A 145 3.50 -8.12 5.09
C VAL A 145 2.83 -8.82 6.25
N VAL A 146 3.38 -9.94 6.74
CA VAL A 146 2.79 -10.68 7.87
C VAL A 146 2.66 -9.78 9.10
N ARG A 147 3.67 -8.94 9.37
CA ARG A 147 3.61 -8.00 10.50
C ARG A 147 2.47 -6.99 10.34
N ASP A 148 2.32 -6.41 9.15
CA ASP A 148 1.28 -5.42 8.89
C ASP A 148 -0.11 -6.01 9.00
N ILE A 149 -0.27 -7.24 8.50
CA ILE A 149 -1.51 -7.99 8.61
C ILE A 149 -1.83 -8.31 10.06
N GLN A 150 -0.85 -8.73 10.87
CA GLN A 150 -1.04 -8.98 12.31
C GLN A 150 -1.46 -7.72 13.07
N ASP A 151 -0.81 -6.59 12.80
CA ASP A 151 -1.13 -5.32 13.44
C ASP A 151 -2.51 -4.81 12.98
N ALA A 152 -2.88 -5.00 11.72
CA ALA A 152 -4.22 -4.66 11.22
C ALA A 152 -5.30 -5.57 11.84
N CYS A 153 -5.04 -6.87 11.93
CA CYS A 153 -5.95 -7.83 12.57
C CYS A 153 -6.25 -7.41 14.01
N LYS A 154 -5.22 -6.94 14.74
CA LYS A 154 -5.39 -6.43 16.11
C LYS A 154 -6.27 -5.19 16.18
N LEU A 155 -6.21 -4.28 15.20
CA LEU A 155 -7.08 -3.10 15.17
C LEU A 155 -8.55 -3.47 14.91
N PHE A 156 -8.80 -4.52 14.11
CA PHE A 156 -10.14 -4.96 13.75
C PHE A 156 -10.74 -6.04 14.69
N GLU A 157 -9.94 -6.62 15.58
CA GLU A 157 -10.36 -7.64 16.56
C GLU A 157 -11.60 -7.24 17.38
N PRO A 158 -11.75 -5.99 17.88
CA PRO A 158 -12.97 -5.60 18.59
C PRO A 158 -14.25 -5.71 17.74
N ILE A 159 -14.18 -5.43 16.44
CA ILE A 159 -15.31 -5.57 15.52
C ILE A 159 -15.60 -7.06 15.29
N TYR A 160 -14.55 -7.86 15.12
CA TYR A 160 -14.67 -9.31 14.96
C TYR A 160 -15.40 -9.94 16.15
N ASP A 161 -15.00 -9.61 17.39
CA ASP A 161 -15.63 -10.15 18.59
C ASP A 161 -17.08 -9.67 18.75
N GLN A 162 -17.34 -8.37 18.55
CA GLN A 162 -18.68 -7.78 18.71
C GLN A 162 -19.70 -8.31 17.71
N THR A 163 -19.24 -8.68 16.51
CA THR A 163 -20.10 -9.22 15.45
C THR A 163 -20.13 -10.74 15.43
N ASP A 164 -19.52 -11.38 16.43
CA ASP A 164 -19.33 -12.82 16.48
C ASP A 164 -18.75 -13.37 15.17
N ALA A 165 -17.60 -12.85 14.73
CA ALA A 165 -16.97 -13.18 13.45
C ALA A 165 -17.81 -12.82 12.21
N GLY A 166 -18.67 -11.80 12.33
CA GLY A 166 -19.45 -11.25 11.21
C GLY A 166 -18.64 -10.26 10.36
N ASP A 167 -17.79 -9.45 10.98
CA ASP A 167 -16.87 -8.50 10.34
C ASP A 167 -15.51 -8.48 11.07
N GLY A 168 -14.72 -7.42 10.88
CA GLY A 168 -13.43 -7.24 11.53
C GLY A 168 -12.31 -8.03 10.86
N TYR A 169 -12.43 -8.34 9.57
CA TYR A 169 -11.45 -9.15 8.85
C TYR A 169 -10.40 -8.34 8.10
N VAL A 170 -9.22 -8.95 7.97
CA VAL A 170 -8.09 -8.46 7.18
C VAL A 170 -7.73 -9.50 6.13
N SER A 171 -7.73 -9.16 4.85
CA SER A 171 -7.35 -10.09 3.79
C SER A 171 -5.88 -9.95 3.37
N VAL A 172 -5.19 -11.08 3.30
CA VAL A 172 -3.83 -11.22 2.74
C VAL A 172 -3.85 -12.20 1.58
N GLU A 173 -3.29 -11.82 0.44
CA GLU A 173 -3.29 -12.63 -0.79
C GLU A 173 -2.10 -13.58 -0.84
N VAL A 174 -2.31 -14.80 -1.34
CA VAL A 174 -1.21 -15.70 -1.71
C VAL A 174 -0.37 -15.11 -2.85
N SER A 175 0.80 -15.66 -3.13
CA SER A 175 1.63 -15.21 -4.25
C SER A 175 0.86 -15.35 -5.57
N PRO A 176 0.76 -14.29 -6.41
CA PRO A 176 0.09 -14.37 -7.71
C PRO A 176 0.71 -15.38 -8.67
N ARG A 177 1.95 -15.82 -8.40
CA ARG A 177 2.65 -16.88 -9.15
C ARG A 177 1.95 -18.24 -9.05
N LEU A 178 1.10 -18.44 -8.03
CA LEU A 178 0.40 -19.69 -7.75
C LEU A 178 -1.01 -19.72 -8.36
N ALA A 179 -1.41 -18.71 -9.14
CA ALA A 179 -2.75 -18.62 -9.71
C ALA A 179 -3.12 -19.80 -10.63
N ASP A 180 -2.14 -20.57 -11.09
CA ASP A 180 -2.27 -21.77 -11.92
C ASP A 180 -1.79 -23.06 -11.20
N ASP A 181 -1.58 -23.00 -9.88
CA ASP A 181 -1.07 -24.10 -9.05
C ASP A 181 -1.97 -24.34 -7.83
N THR A 182 -2.80 -25.38 -7.88
CA THR A 182 -3.70 -25.77 -6.80
C THR A 182 -2.93 -26.15 -5.52
N GLU A 183 -1.95 -27.05 -5.62
CA GLU A 183 -1.25 -27.61 -4.47
C GLU A 183 -0.38 -26.54 -3.80
N GLY A 184 0.36 -25.77 -4.60
CA GLY A 184 1.13 -24.63 -4.11
C GLY A 184 0.26 -23.57 -3.43
N THR A 185 -0.93 -23.29 -3.97
CA THR A 185 -1.89 -22.37 -3.34
C THR A 185 -2.39 -22.87 -1.98
N VAL A 186 -2.70 -24.16 -1.85
CA VAL A 186 -3.12 -24.76 -0.58
C VAL A 186 -1.99 -24.67 0.46
N GLU A 187 -0.77 -25.02 0.10
CA GLU A 187 0.37 -24.97 1.02
C GLU A 187 0.70 -23.53 1.42
N ALA A 188 0.65 -22.59 0.48
CA ALA A 188 0.81 -21.17 0.77
C ALA A 188 -0.28 -20.64 1.71
N ALA A 189 -1.53 -21.08 1.54
CA ALA A 189 -2.64 -20.70 2.40
C ALA A 189 -2.49 -21.23 3.83
N LYS A 190 -2.12 -22.51 3.98
CA LYS A 190 -1.81 -23.12 5.29
C LYS A 190 -0.67 -22.37 5.98
N TRP A 191 0.39 -22.08 5.24
CA TRP A 191 1.54 -21.37 5.77
C TRP A 191 1.17 -19.94 6.21
N LEU A 192 0.49 -19.15 5.36
CA LEU A 192 0.07 -17.79 5.68
C LEU A 192 -0.84 -17.74 6.91
N HIS A 193 -1.84 -18.62 6.96
CA HIS A 193 -2.76 -18.70 8.09
C HIS A 193 -2.00 -18.96 9.40
N LYS A 194 -1.04 -19.90 9.36
CA LYS A 194 -0.20 -20.25 10.51
C LYS A 194 0.74 -19.13 10.96
N VAL A 195 1.38 -18.40 10.03
CA VAL A 195 2.34 -17.35 10.40
C VAL A 195 1.66 -16.06 10.82
N VAL A 196 0.49 -15.75 10.27
CA VAL A 196 -0.31 -14.61 10.71
C VAL A 196 -0.89 -14.87 12.10
N ASP A 197 -1.39 -16.09 12.36
CA ASP A 197 -1.87 -16.53 13.67
C ASP A 197 -2.91 -15.58 14.29
N ARG A 198 -3.94 -15.23 13.49
CA ARG A 198 -5.06 -14.37 13.92
C ARG A 198 -6.38 -14.96 13.42
N PRO A 199 -7.43 -15.01 14.26
CA PRO A 199 -8.71 -15.61 13.89
C PRO A 199 -9.49 -14.81 12.83
N ASN A 200 -9.17 -13.53 12.68
CA ASN A 200 -9.81 -12.60 11.75
C ASN A 200 -8.98 -12.33 10.48
N VAL A 201 -8.05 -13.23 10.12
CA VAL A 201 -7.38 -13.19 8.81
C VAL A 201 -8.20 -13.94 7.77
N TYR A 202 -8.36 -13.34 6.60
CA TYR A 202 -8.74 -14.05 5.38
C TYR A 202 -7.51 -14.34 4.55
N ILE A 203 -7.34 -15.60 4.14
CA ILE A 203 -6.40 -15.92 3.06
C ILE A 203 -7.11 -15.67 1.74
N LYS A 204 -6.53 -14.81 0.91
CA LYS A 204 -7.12 -14.41 -0.34
C LYS A 204 -6.57 -15.24 -1.50
N ILE A 205 -7.47 -15.94 -2.18
CA ILE A 205 -7.17 -16.96 -3.21
C ILE A 205 -7.87 -16.56 -4.52
N PRO A 206 -7.18 -16.51 -5.67
CA PRO A 206 -7.82 -16.19 -6.94
C PRO A 206 -8.77 -17.30 -7.40
N ALA A 207 -9.86 -16.92 -8.04
CA ALA A 207 -10.85 -17.82 -8.63
C ALA A 207 -10.50 -18.16 -10.08
N THR A 208 -9.26 -18.55 -10.36
CA THR A 208 -8.94 -19.19 -11.64
C THR A 208 -9.53 -20.59 -11.68
N ALA A 209 -9.68 -21.19 -12.86
CA ALA A 209 -10.19 -22.56 -12.96
C ALA A 209 -9.35 -23.55 -12.16
N GLU A 210 -8.03 -23.39 -12.21
CA GLU A 210 -7.02 -24.20 -11.56
C GLU A 210 -7.03 -24.01 -10.03
N CYS A 211 -7.39 -22.81 -9.53
CA CYS A 211 -7.44 -22.55 -8.09
C CYS A 211 -8.78 -22.89 -7.44
N ILE A 212 -9.88 -23.11 -8.18
CA ILE A 212 -11.18 -23.50 -7.56
C ILE A 212 -11.05 -24.68 -6.58
N PRO A 213 -10.35 -25.78 -6.91
CA PRO A 213 -10.19 -26.89 -5.96
C PRO A 213 -9.44 -26.51 -4.68
N SER A 214 -8.50 -25.56 -4.76
CA SER A 214 -7.74 -25.08 -3.59
C SER A 214 -8.65 -24.37 -2.58
N ILE A 215 -9.68 -23.64 -3.05
CA ILE A 215 -10.65 -22.96 -2.18
C ILE A 215 -11.40 -23.99 -1.33
N LYS A 216 -11.88 -25.06 -1.96
CA LYS A 216 -12.56 -26.17 -1.29
C LYS A 216 -11.65 -26.78 -0.21
N GLU A 217 -10.41 -27.11 -0.57
CA GLU A 217 -9.46 -27.75 0.34
C GLU A 217 -9.09 -26.82 1.52
N VAL A 218 -8.86 -25.54 1.28
CA VAL A 218 -8.52 -24.59 2.35
C VAL A 218 -9.71 -24.38 3.30
N ILE A 219 -10.94 -24.31 2.78
CA ILE A 219 -12.14 -24.21 3.62
C ILE A 219 -12.36 -25.49 4.44
N SER A 220 -12.08 -26.68 3.89
CA SER A 220 -12.24 -27.93 4.64
C SER A 220 -11.25 -28.05 5.80
N LEU A 221 -10.11 -27.36 5.72
CA LEU A 221 -9.16 -27.23 6.83
C LEU A 221 -9.61 -26.23 7.92
N GLY A 222 -10.79 -25.62 7.77
CA GLY A 222 -11.32 -24.62 8.69
C GLY A 222 -10.69 -23.23 8.54
N ILE A 223 -9.99 -22.97 7.44
CA ILE A 223 -9.33 -21.69 7.17
C ILE A 223 -10.30 -20.79 6.43
N SER A 224 -10.50 -19.56 6.92
CA SER A 224 -11.38 -18.58 6.30
C SER A 224 -10.73 -17.99 5.02
N VAL A 225 -11.49 -17.93 3.92
CA VAL A 225 -10.98 -17.51 2.58
C VAL A 225 -11.69 -16.28 2.02
N ASN A 226 -10.93 -15.33 1.48
CA ASN A 226 -11.44 -14.30 0.56
C ASN A 226 -11.17 -14.74 -0.88
N VAL A 227 -12.19 -15.17 -1.60
CA VAL A 227 -12.02 -15.59 -2.99
C VAL A 227 -12.00 -14.36 -3.90
N THR A 228 -10.99 -14.19 -4.76
CA THR A 228 -10.79 -12.98 -5.59
C THR A 228 -10.80 -13.25 -7.09
N LEU A 229 -10.77 -12.20 -7.92
CA LEU A 229 -10.77 -12.27 -9.39
C LEU A 229 -12.00 -12.98 -9.98
N ILE A 230 -13.18 -12.74 -9.38
CA ILE A 230 -14.44 -13.27 -9.90
C ILE A 230 -15.05 -12.25 -10.86
N PHE A 231 -15.13 -12.59 -12.14
CA PHE A 231 -15.60 -11.70 -13.22
C PHE A 231 -16.87 -12.17 -13.94
N SER A 232 -17.33 -13.40 -13.66
CA SER A 232 -18.47 -14.01 -14.33
C SER A 232 -19.40 -14.75 -13.36
N LEU A 233 -20.68 -14.85 -13.72
CA LEU A 233 -21.66 -15.65 -12.97
C LEU A 233 -21.26 -17.13 -12.90
N ALA A 234 -20.75 -17.69 -14.00
CA ALA A 234 -20.30 -19.08 -14.05
C ALA A 234 -19.13 -19.32 -13.09
N ARG A 235 -18.16 -18.40 -13.02
CA ARG A 235 -17.06 -18.52 -12.07
C ARG A 235 -17.56 -18.37 -10.64
N TYR A 236 -18.47 -17.42 -10.39
CA TYR A 236 -19.04 -17.23 -9.06
C TYR A 236 -19.81 -18.47 -8.58
N GLU A 237 -20.57 -19.13 -9.45
CA GLU A 237 -21.23 -20.40 -9.13
C GLU A 237 -20.23 -21.47 -8.67
N ALA A 238 -19.13 -21.64 -9.40
CA ALA A 238 -18.08 -22.58 -9.04
C ALA A 238 -17.42 -22.25 -7.68
N VAL A 239 -17.28 -20.97 -7.35
CA VAL A 239 -16.76 -20.51 -6.06
C VAL A 239 -17.72 -20.84 -4.92
N ILE A 240 -19.03 -20.62 -5.10
CA ILE A 240 -20.04 -20.99 -4.09
C ILE A 240 -20.03 -22.51 -3.88
N ASP A 241 -20.01 -23.28 -4.95
CA ASP A 241 -20.03 -24.74 -4.87
C ASP A 241 -18.77 -25.25 -4.15
N ALA A 242 -17.59 -24.70 -4.43
CA ALA A 242 -16.36 -25.02 -3.69
C ALA A 242 -16.42 -24.65 -2.19
N TYR A 243 -17.05 -23.54 -1.84
CA TYR A 243 -17.26 -23.16 -0.44
C TYR A 243 -18.18 -24.15 0.29
N LEU A 244 -19.32 -24.48 -0.31
CA LEU A 244 -20.27 -25.43 0.28
C LEU A 244 -19.65 -26.82 0.42
N ASP A 245 -18.97 -27.31 -0.62
CA ASP A 245 -18.24 -28.57 -0.59
C ASP A 245 -17.16 -28.58 0.51
N GLY A 246 -16.41 -27.49 0.67
CA GLY A 246 -15.37 -27.38 1.69
C GLY A 246 -15.94 -27.45 3.11
N LEU A 247 -17.06 -26.76 3.37
CA LEU A 247 -17.75 -26.85 4.65
C LEU A 247 -18.23 -28.27 4.96
N GLU A 248 -18.78 -28.95 3.95
CA GLU A 248 -19.26 -30.34 4.05
C GLU A 248 -18.11 -31.32 4.35
N ASP A 249 -16.98 -31.16 3.65
CA ASP A 249 -15.80 -32.03 3.77
C ASP A 249 -14.93 -31.72 5.00
N SER A 250 -15.18 -30.60 5.70
CA SER A 250 -14.35 -30.18 6.85
C SER A 250 -14.34 -31.16 8.02
N GLY A 251 -15.38 -31.98 8.17
CA GLY A 251 -15.58 -32.83 9.34
C GLY A 251 -15.80 -32.07 10.65
N LEU A 252 -15.86 -30.73 10.63
CA LEU A 252 -16.05 -29.91 11.81
C LEU A 252 -17.49 -30.00 12.33
N ASN A 253 -17.63 -29.99 13.65
CA ASN A 253 -18.94 -29.93 14.33
C ASN A 253 -19.43 -28.49 14.51
N ASP A 254 -18.52 -27.52 14.53
CA ASP A 254 -18.80 -26.10 14.63
C ASP A 254 -18.16 -25.37 13.44
N LEU A 255 -19.01 -24.79 12.59
CA LEU A 255 -18.65 -24.03 11.40
C LEU A 255 -18.75 -22.52 11.62
N SER A 256 -19.07 -22.05 12.83
CA SER A 256 -19.32 -20.63 13.14
C SER A 256 -18.12 -19.70 12.88
N ARG A 257 -16.92 -20.28 12.87
CA ARG A 257 -15.64 -19.59 12.63
C ARG A 257 -15.06 -19.81 11.22
N VAL A 258 -15.68 -20.64 10.38
CA VAL A 258 -15.25 -20.87 8.99
C VAL A 258 -16.07 -19.98 8.07
N THR A 259 -15.52 -18.81 7.78
CA THR A 259 -16.20 -17.76 7.01
C THR A 259 -15.55 -17.56 5.65
N SER A 260 -16.27 -16.91 4.74
CA SER A 260 -15.73 -16.58 3.43
C SER A 260 -16.41 -15.35 2.83
N VAL A 261 -15.68 -14.66 1.96
CA VAL A 261 -16.22 -13.63 1.06
C VAL A 261 -15.84 -13.95 -0.38
N ALA A 262 -16.70 -13.60 -1.33
CA ALA A 262 -16.48 -13.75 -2.76
C ALA A 262 -16.34 -12.37 -3.42
N SER A 263 -15.10 -11.94 -3.67
CA SER A 263 -14.75 -10.67 -4.28
C SER A 263 -15.10 -10.65 -5.77
N PHE A 264 -16.31 -10.19 -6.08
CA PHE A 264 -16.88 -10.02 -7.41
C PHE A 264 -16.53 -8.65 -7.97
N PHE A 265 -15.79 -8.62 -9.08
CA PHE A 265 -15.24 -7.39 -9.65
C PHE A 265 -16.26 -6.68 -10.54
N VAL A 266 -16.39 -5.36 -10.36
CA VAL A 266 -17.40 -4.57 -11.08
C VAL A 266 -16.79 -3.67 -12.16
N SER A 267 -15.97 -2.66 -11.82
CA SER A 267 -15.57 -1.63 -12.81
C SER A 267 -14.79 -2.18 -14.02
N ARG A 268 -14.09 -3.31 -13.85
CA ARG A 268 -13.35 -3.96 -14.94
C ARG A 268 -14.28 -4.54 -16.01
N VAL A 269 -15.46 -5.01 -15.61
CA VAL A 269 -16.49 -5.53 -16.51
C VAL A 269 -16.98 -4.43 -17.43
N ASP A 270 -17.41 -3.30 -16.89
CA ASP A 270 -17.85 -2.16 -17.72
C ASP A 270 -16.70 -1.60 -18.56
N THR A 271 -15.47 -1.53 -18.04
CA THR A 271 -14.32 -1.06 -18.84
C THR A 271 -14.10 -1.91 -20.10
N LEU A 272 -14.29 -3.23 -20.03
CA LEU A 272 -14.16 -4.11 -21.18
C LEU A 272 -15.42 -4.10 -22.06
N ALA A 273 -16.60 -4.23 -21.45
CA ALA A 273 -17.88 -4.24 -22.16
C ALA A 273 -18.11 -2.93 -22.93
N ASP A 274 -17.82 -1.77 -22.33
CA ASP A 274 -17.96 -0.46 -22.97
C ASP A 274 -17.10 -0.37 -24.22
N LYS A 275 -15.84 -0.86 -24.19
CA LYS A 275 -14.97 -0.90 -25.38
C LYS A 275 -15.56 -1.78 -26.49
N MET A 276 -16.15 -2.91 -26.13
CA MET A 276 -16.80 -3.80 -27.09
C MET A 276 -18.06 -3.15 -27.69
N LEU A 277 -18.87 -2.48 -26.86
CA LEU A 277 -20.07 -1.73 -27.29
C LEU A 277 -19.72 -0.54 -28.17
N GLU A 278 -18.66 0.19 -27.86
CA GLU A 278 -18.14 1.30 -28.68
C GLU A 278 -17.66 0.81 -30.04
N LYS A 279 -17.06 -0.38 -30.11
CA LYS A 279 -16.67 -1.01 -31.37
C LYS A 279 -17.87 -1.43 -32.21
N ILE A 280 -18.97 -1.85 -31.58
CA ILE A 280 -20.24 -2.14 -32.27
C ILE A 280 -20.85 -0.84 -32.82
N GLY A 281 -20.87 0.23 -32.01
CA GLY A 281 -21.15 1.59 -32.44
C GLY A 281 -22.60 1.91 -32.81
N THR A 282 -23.54 0.97 -32.66
CA THR A 282 -24.98 1.26 -32.87
C THR A 282 -25.55 2.04 -31.67
N PRO A 283 -26.62 2.84 -31.86
CA PRO A 283 -27.26 3.55 -30.76
C PRO A 283 -27.67 2.63 -29.60
N GLU A 284 -28.15 1.42 -29.91
CA GLU A 284 -28.57 0.42 -28.92
C GLU A 284 -27.38 -0.09 -28.10
N ALA A 285 -26.21 -0.30 -28.74
CA ALA A 285 -25.01 -0.71 -28.03
C ALA A 285 -24.46 0.41 -27.15
N LEU A 286 -24.41 1.64 -27.66
CA LEU A 286 -23.88 2.79 -26.91
C LEU A 286 -24.75 3.18 -25.70
N ASP A 287 -26.06 2.90 -25.74
CA ASP A 287 -26.97 3.10 -24.61
C ASP A 287 -26.75 2.09 -23.46
N LEU A 288 -26.12 0.94 -23.73
CA LEU A 288 -25.83 -0.08 -22.71
C LEU A 288 -24.52 0.14 -21.95
N ARG A 289 -23.75 1.18 -22.29
CA ARG A 289 -22.49 1.48 -21.61
C ARG A 289 -22.70 1.80 -20.13
N GLY A 290 -21.79 1.31 -19.28
CA GLY A 290 -21.86 1.48 -17.82
C GLY A 290 -23.00 0.72 -17.13
N LYS A 291 -23.68 -0.20 -17.84
CA LYS A 291 -24.78 -1.01 -17.28
C LYS A 291 -24.41 -2.48 -17.05
N ALA A 292 -23.36 -2.98 -17.69
CA ALA A 292 -23.01 -4.40 -17.72
C ALA A 292 -22.61 -4.94 -16.33
N ALA A 293 -21.76 -4.20 -15.61
CA ALA A 293 -21.25 -4.60 -14.30
C ALA A 293 -22.36 -4.68 -13.26
N ASN A 294 -23.19 -3.64 -13.15
CA ASN A 294 -24.28 -3.58 -12.16
C ASN A 294 -25.39 -4.60 -12.46
N ALA A 295 -25.72 -4.81 -13.75
CA ALA A 295 -26.65 -5.87 -14.15
C ALA A 295 -26.11 -7.25 -13.73
N GLN A 296 -24.85 -7.55 -14.04
CA GLN A 296 -24.24 -8.81 -13.65
C GLN A 296 -24.15 -8.98 -12.12
N ALA A 297 -23.84 -7.92 -11.37
CA ALA A 297 -23.80 -7.97 -9.90
C ALA A 297 -25.18 -8.28 -9.29
N ALA A 298 -26.26 -7.70 -9.81
CA ALA A 298 -27.62 -8.03 -9.38
C ALA A 298 -27.96 -9.51 -9.64
N LEU A 299 -27.53 -10.06 -10.77
CA LEU A 299 -27.70 -11.49 -11.07
C LEU A 299 -26.82 -12.39 -10.21
N ALA A 300 -25.62 -11.95 -9.85
CA ALA A 300 -24.77 -12.65 -8.89
C ALA A 300 -25.46 -12.70 -7.52
N TYR A 301 -26.06 -11.60 -7.08
CA TYR A 301 -26.81 -11.56 -5.83
C TYR A 301 -28.07 -12.46 -5.86
N LYS A 302 -28.77 -12.56 -7.01
CA LYS A 302 -29.85 -13.54 -7.21
C LYS A 302 -29.34 -14.99 -7.08
N LEU A 303 -28.18 -15.30 -7.68
CA LEU A 303 -27.55 -16.61 -7.58
C LEU A 303 -27.14 -16.95 -6.14
N TYR A 304 -26.57 -15.97 -5.43
CA TYR A 304 -26.23 -16.05 -4.00
C TYR A 304 -27.47 -16.45 -3.17
N GLN A 305 -28.58 -15.73 -3.32
CA GLN A 305 -29.83 -16.03 -2.60
C GLN A 305 -30.32 -17.45 -2.88
N LYS A 306 -30.21 -17.90 -4.13
CA LYS A 306 -30.62 -19.25 -4.55
C LYS A 306 -29.73 -20.33 -3.91
N LYS A 307 -28.40 -20.20 -4.00
CA LYS A 307 -27.46 -21.25 -3.54
C LYS A 307 -27.36 -21.35 -2.02
N PHE A 308 -27.51 -20.25 -1.29
CA PHE A 308 -27.57 -20.22 0.18
C PHE A 308 -28.99 -20.38 0.72
N SER A 309 -29.73 -21.34 0.16
CA SER A 309 -31.09 -21.71 0.58
C SER A 309 -31.34 -23.21 0.36
N GLY A 310 -32.42 -23.72 0.95
CA GLY A 310 -32.85 -25.11 0.79
C GLY A 310 -32.07 -26.13 1.62
N PRO A 311 -32.36 -27.44 1.45
CA PRO A 311 -31.95 -28.48 2.40
C PRO A 311 -30.44 -28.61 2.60
N ARG A 312 -29.64 -28.42 1.54
CA ARG A 312 -28.17 -28.48 1.60
C ARG A 312 -27.63 -27.38 2.54
N TRP A 313 -28.08 -26.15 2.33
CA TRP A 313 -27.67 -25.02 3.16
C TRP A 313 -28.18 -25.13 4.59
N GLU A 314 -29.45 -25.51 4.78
CA GLU A 314 -30.05 -25.69 6.12
C GLU A 314 -29.33 -26.73 6.97
N ALA A 315 -28.76 -27.78 6.36
CA ALA A 315 -27.94 -28.78 7.06
C ALA A 315 -26.64 -28.18 7.60
N LEU A 316 -25.99 -27.29 6.84
CA LEU A 316 -24.77 -26.59 7.26
C LEU A 316 -25.04 -25.54 8.34
N VAL A 317 -26.17 -24.81 8.24
CA VAL A 317 -26.59 -23.84 9.25
C VAL A 317 -26.78 -24.48 10.63
N LYS A 318 -27.25 -25.74 10.69
CA LYS A 318 -27.37 -26.49 11.96
C LYS A 318 -26.01 -26.71 12.67
N LYS A 319 -24.92 -26.65 11.93
CA LYS A 319 -23.53 -26.69 12.45
C LYS A 319 -22.94 -25.29 12.66
N GLY A 320 -23.73 -24.22 12.50
CA GLY A 320 -23.27 -22.83 12.67
C GLY A 320 -22.69 -22.17 11.42
N ALA A 321 -22.81 -22.78 10.23
CA ALA A 321 -22.25 -22.20 9.01
C ALA A 321 -22.83 -20.81 8.69
N LYS A 322 -21.99 -19.93 8.14
CA LYS A 322 -22.36 -18.59 7.66
C LYS A 322 -22.31 -18.54 6.14
N LYS A 323 -23.12 -17.69 5.51
CA LYS A 323 -23.09 -17.55 4.05
C LYS A 323 -21.75 -16.96 3.62
N GLN A 324 -21.22 -17.42 2.48
CA GLN A 324 -20.11 -16.71 1.82
C GLN A 324 -20.67 -15.42 1.22
N ARG A 325 -20.36 -14.28 1.84
CA ARG A 325 -20.92 -12.99 1.43
C ARG A 325 -20.33 -12.55 0.09
N LEU A 326 -21.15 -11.95 -0.76
CA LEU A 326 -20.66 -11.21 -1.92
C LEU A 326 -19.88 -9.99 -1.46
N LEU A 327 -18.68 -9.80 -2.01
CA LEU A 327 -17.86 -8.64 -1.81
C LEU A 327 -17.69 -7.91 -3.15
N TRP A 328 -18.22 -6.70 -3.26
CA TRP A 328 -18.07 -5.87 -4.45
C TRP A 328 -16.66 -5.27 -4.47
N ALA A 329 -15.85 -5.70 -5.45
CA ALA A 329 -14.45 -5.31 -5.60
C ALA A 329 -14.23 -4.48 -6.87
N SER A 330 -13.13 -3.71 -6.92
CA SER A 330 -12.85 -2.79 -8.02
C SER A 330 -14.01 -1.79 -8.21
N THR A 331 -14.36 -1.09 -7.12
CA THR A 331 -15.50 -0.16 -7.05
C THR A 331 -15.13 1.28 -7.45
N SER A 332 -13.89 1.56 -7.84
CA SER A 332 -13.52 2.85 -8.44
C SER A 332 -14.11 3.00 -9.83
N VAL A 333 -14.80 4.12 -10.05
CA VAL A 333 -15.29 4.52 -11.36
C VAL A 333 -14.13 4.94 -12.26
N LYS A 334 -14.09 4.40 -13.48
CA LYS A 334 -12.99 4.60 -14.44
C LYS A 334 -13.34 5.60 -15.55
N ASN A 335 -14.63 5.78 -15.82
CA ASN A 335 -15.13 6.72 -16.81
C ASN A 335 -15.66 7.97 -16.09
N PRO A 336 -15.09 9.17 -16.32
CA PRO A 336 -15.52 10.40 -15.66
C PRO A 336 -16.94 10.85 -16.05
N ALA A 337 -17.53 10.27 -17.10
CA ALA A 337 -18.92 10.51 -17.47
C ALA A 337 -19.93 9.80 -16.53
N TYR A 338 -19.47 8.84 -15.74
CA TYR A 338 -20.31 8.09 -14.80
C TYR A 338 -20.26 8.74 -13.42
N PRO A 339 -21.35 8.66 -12.63
CA PRO A 339 -21.31 9.04 -11.22
C PRO A 339 -20.21 8.26 -10.51
N ASP A 340 -19.38 8.92 -9.72
CA ASP A 340 -18.26 8.33 -8.96
C ASP A 340 -18.69 7.31 -7.88
N THR A 341 -20.00 7.23 -7.60
CA THR A 341 -20.65 6.24 -6.73
C THR A 341 -21.33 5.07 -7.47
N LEU A 342 -21.20 4.99 -8.82
CA LEU A 342 -21.87 4.00 -9.69
C LEU A 342 -21.68 2.53 -9.25
N TYR A 343 -20.55 2.22 -8.61
CA TYR A 343 -20.21 0.85 -8.19
C TYR A 343 -20.33 0.62 -6.68
N VAL A 344 -21.00 1.53 -5.97
CA VAL A 344 -21.37 1.35 -4.56
C VAL A 344 -22.88 1.45 -4.42
N ALA A 345 -23.46 2.59 -4.81
CA ALA A 345 -24.88 2.88 -4.54
C ALA A 345 -25.89 1.89 -5.17
N PRO A 346 -25.71 1.40 -6.41
CA PRO A 346 -26.61 0.41 -7.02
C PRO A 346 -26.44 -1.01 -6.49
N LEU A 347 -25.39 -1.27 -5.70
CA LEU A 347 -25.02 -2.60 -5.21
C LEU A 347 -25.33 -2.80 -3.73
N ILE A 348 -26.02 -1.85 -3.11
CA ILE A 348 -26.35 -1.87 -1.69
C ILE A 348 -27.41 -2.93 -1.43
N GLY A 349 -27.12 -3.86 -0.51
CA GLY A 349 -28.09 -4.81 0.00
C GLY A 349 -27.54 -5.71 1.11
N PRO A 350 -28.43 -6.50 1.74
CA PRO A 350 -28.10 -7.24 2.96
C PRO A 350 -27.12 -8.38 2.70
N ASP A 351 -26.37 -8.75 3.73
CA ASP A 351 -25.36 -9.82 3.70
C ASP A 351 -24.28 -9.62 2.60
N THR A 352 -23.94 -8.37 2.27
CA THR A 352 -22.88 -8.04 1.29
C THR A 352 -21.76 -7.20 1.91
N VAL A 353 -20.66 -7.10 1.17
CA VAL A 353 -19.50 -6.27 1.52
C VAL A 353 -19.19 -5.38 0.31
N SER A 354 -18.79 -4.14 0.54
CA SER A 354 -18.22 -3.28 -0.51
C SER A 354 -16.81 -2.90 -0.08
N THR A 355 -15.79 -3.34 -0.83
CA THR A 355 -14.42 -2.88 -0.60
C THR A 355 -14.14 -1.67 -1.47
N MET A 356 -13.77 -0.57 -0.83
CA MET A 356 -13.67 0.74 -1.45
C MET A 356 -12.24 1.29 -1.34
N PRO A 357 -11.57 1.59 -2.45
CA PRO A 357 -10.33 2.36 -2.43
C PRO A 357 -10.62 3.82 -2.07
N ASP A 358 -9.55 4.58 -1.75
CA ASP A 358 -9.62 5.96 -1.24
C ASP A 358 -10.66 6.85 -1.94
N GLN A 359 -10.62 6.89 -3.27
CA GLN A 359 -11.50 7.76 -4.05
C GLN A 359 -12.98 7.35 -3.93
N ALA A 360 -13.29 6.06 -4.01
CA ALA A 360 -14.66 5.57 -3.93
C ALA A 360 -15.22 5.74 -2.50
N LEU A 361 -14.39 5.46 -1.49
CA LEU A 361 -14.76 5.64 -0.09
C LEU A 361 -15.05 7.12 0.21
N GLN A 362 -14.19 8.02 -0.25
CA GLN A 362 -14.35 9.46 -0.03
C GLN A 362 -15.57 10.03 -0.75
N ALA A 363 -15.81 9.64 -2.00
CA ALA A 363 -17.00 10.03 -2.76
C ALA A 363 -18.27 9.55 -2.06
N PHE A 364 -18.29 8.29 -1.62
CA PHE A 364 -19.46 7.75 -0.93
C PHE A 364 -19.69 8.43 0.43
N ILE A 365 -18.64 8.73 1.21
CA ILE A 365 -18.77 9.50 2.47
C ILE A 365 -19.35 10.90 2.22
N ASP A 366 -18.92 11.56 1.14
CA ASP A 366 -19.30 12.94 0.81
C ASP A 366 -20.77 13.05 0.37
N HIS A 367 -21.20 12.20 -0.57
CA HIS A 367 -22.51 12.34 -1.20
C HIS A 367 -23.19 11.00 -1.59
N GLY A 368 -22.76 9.88 -0.99
CA GLY A 368 -23.38 8.58 -1.20
C GLY A 368 -24.82 8.52 -0.68
N ILE A 369 -25.69 7.84 -1.44
CA ILE A 369 -27.09 7.63 -1.06
C ILE A 369 -27.23 6.17 -0.58
N VAL A 370 -27.70 6.01 0.66
CA VAL A 370 -27.96 4.69 1.25
C VAL A 370 -29.40 4.28 1.00
N SER A 371 -29.57 3.23 0.22
CA SER A 371 -30.85 2.57 -0.04
C SER A 371 -30.59 1.17 -0.58
N ARG A 372 -31.35 0.16 -0.17
CA ARG A 372 -31.34 -1.16 -0.82
C ARG A 372 -31.70 -1.06 -2.30
N THR A 373 -30.77 -1.46 -3.15
CA THR A 373 -30.88 -1.32 -4.62
C THR A 373 -30.56 -2.61 -5.35
N ILE A 374 -29.69 -3.46 -4.80
CA ILE A 374 -29.15 -4.65 -5.49
C ILE A 374 -30.23 -5.61 -6.03
N ASP A 375 -31.37 -5.69 -5.36
CA ASP A 375 -32.50 -6.56 -5.72
C ASP A 375 -33.80 -5.80 -6.00
N SER A 376 -33.71 -4.49 -6.22
CA SER A 376 -34.88 -3.63 -6.49
C SER A 376 -35.49 -3.87 -7.87
N ASN A 377 -34.67 -4.18 -8.90
CA ASN A 377 -35.15 -4.41 -10.27
C ASN A 377 -34.37 -5.50 -11.02
N VAL A 378 -34.42 -6.73 -10.49
CA VAL A 378 -33.70 -7.88 -11.06
C VAL A 378 -34.11 -8.19 -12.51
N TYR A 379 -35.37 -7.93 -12.89
CA TYR A 379 -35.85 -8.12 -14.26
C TYR A 379 -35.17 -7.20 -15.27
N GLU A 380 -34.89 -5.95 -14.89
CA GLU A 380 -34.13 -5.03 -15.73
C GLU A 380 -32.68 -5.49 -15.89
N ALA A 381 -32.05 -5.96 -14.80
CA ALA A 381 -30.71 -6.54 -14.86
C ALA A 381 -30.66 -7.75 -15.82
N GLU A 382 -31.63 -8.67 -15.77
CA GLU A 382 -31.76 -9.76 -16.74
C GLU A 382 -31.94 -9.25 -18.18
N GLY A 383 -32.76 -8.20 -18.35
CA GLY A 383 -32.97 -7.55 -19.64
C GLY A 383 -31.68 -7.01 -20.25
N ILE A 384 -30.89 -6.26 -19.46
CA ILE A 384 -29.59 -5.72 -19.84
C ILE A 384 -28.61 -6.85 -20.16
N TYR A 385 -28.52 -7.85 -19.29
CA TYR A 385 -27.60 -8.97 -19.46
C TYR A 385 -27.86 -9.73 -20.78
N ASN A 386 -29.13 -10.01 -21.08
CA ASN A 386 -29.55 -10.65 -22.32
C ASN A 386 -29.43 -9.73 -23.56
N ALA A 387 -29.61 -8.41 -23.39
CA ALA A 387 -29.44 -7.45 -24.49
C ALA A 387 -27.98 -7.37 -24.93
N LEU A 388 -27.04 -7.40 -24.00
CA LEU A 388 -25.60 -7.47 -24.27
C LEU A 388 -25.25 -8.72 -25.08
N GLU A 389 -25.78 -9.89 -24.72
CA GLU A 389 -25.58 -11.13 -25.49
C GLU A 389 -26.12 -11.02 -26.92
N LYS A 390 -27.32 -10.44 -27.10
CA LYS A 390 -27.93 -10.24 -28.42
C LYS A 390 -27.11 -9.31 -29.32
N LEU A 391 -26.32 -8.42 -28.73
CA LEU A 391 -25.38 -7.54 -29.45
C LEU A 391 -24.03 -8.20 -29.72
N GLY A 392 -23.83 -9.46 -29.32
CA GLY A 392 -22.61 -10.22 -29.52
C GLY A 392 -21.58 -10.09 -28.40
N ILE A 393 -21.97 -9.59 -27.22
CA ILE A 393 -21.11 -9.63 -26.03
C ILE A 393 -21.20 -11.02 -25.40
N GLU A 394 -20.13 -11.80 -25.57
CA GLU A 394 -20.04 -13.14 -24.99
C GLU A 394 -19.52 -13.09 -23.54
N TRP A 395 -20.38 -13.31 -22.55
CA TRP A 395 -20.00 -13.25 -21.13
C TRP A 395 -18.90 -14.24 -20.73
N GLY A 396 -18.85 -15.40 -21.39
CA GLY A 396 -17.77 -16.37 -21.20
C GLY A 396 -16.41 -15.79 -21.60
N TYR A 397 -16.36 -15.06 -22.71
CA TYR A 397 -15.16 -14.37 -23.17
C TYR A 397 -14.80 -13.17 -22.26
N VAL A 398 -15.78 -12.35 -21.86
CA VAL A 398 -15.56 -11.24 -20.93
C VAL A 398 -14.96 -11.74 -19.62
N GLY A 399 -15.52 -12.82 -19.07
CA GLY A 399 -15.02 -13.45 -17.84
C GLY A 399 -13.59 -13.97 -17.98
N SER A 400 -13.30 -14.76 -19.02
CA SER A 400 -11.97 -15.36 -19.21
C SER A 400 -10.89 -14.32 -19.54
N GLN A 401 -11.21 -13.31 -20.35
CA GLN A 401 -10.29 -12.23 -20.67
C GLN A 401 -9.90 -11.45 -19.40
N LEU A 402 -10.88 -11.06 -18.58
CA LEU A 402 -10.62 -10.32 -17.35
C LEU A 402 -9.88 -11.15 -16.29
N GLU A 403 -10.11 -12.46 -16.25
CA GLU A 403 -9.37 -13.40 -15.41
C GLU A 403 -7.88 -13.41 -15.79
N VAL A 404 -7.57 -13.60 -17.08
CA VAL A 404 -6.19 -13.59 -17.61
C VAL A 404 -5.51 -12.24 -17.36
N GLU A 405 -6.14 -11.14 -17.76
CA GLU A 405 -5.60 -9.79 -17.54
C GLU A 405 -5.43 -9.47 -16.05
N GLY A 406 -6.33 -9.99 -15.21
CA GLY A 406 -6.28 -9.84 -13.76
C GLY A 406 -5.06 -10.51 -13.15
N VAL A 407 -4.86 -11.79 -13.45
CA VAL A 407 -3.71 -12.57 -12.98
C VAL A 407 -2.40 -11.93 -13.48
N ASP A 408 -2.31 -11.59 -14.77
CA ASP A 408 -1.12 -10.98 -15.35
C ASP A 408 -0.78 -9.63 -14.69
N SER A 409 -1.79 -8.79 -14.43
CA SER A 409 -1.59 -7.51 -13.76
C SER A 409 -1.03 -7.70 -12.34
N PHE A 410 -1.47 -8.73 -11.62
CA PHE A 410 -1.02 -9.02 -10.27
C PHE A 410 0.38 -9.63 -10.26
N LYS A 411 0.70 -10.55 -11.18
CA LYS A 411 2.07 -11.08 -11.38
C LYS A 411 3.05 -9.94 -11.65
N LYS A 412 2.73 -9.02 -12.56
CA LYS A 412 3.57 -7.84 -12.87
C LYS A 412 3.75 -6.89 -11.70
N SER A 413 2.68 -6.57 -10.98
CA SER A 413 2.77 -5.72 -9.77
C SER A 413 3.62 -6.36 -8.68
N PHE A 414 3.55 -7.68 -8.53
CA PHE A 414 4.35 -8.41 -7.57
C PHE A 414 5.83 -8.44 -7.96
N GLU A 415 6.16 -8.71 -9.23
CA GLU A 415 7.55 -8.65 -9.71
C GLU A 415 8.16 -7.25 -9.52
N SER A 416 7.45 -6.21 -9.92
CA SER A 416 7.91 -4.83 -9.73
C SER A 416 8.07 -4.44 -8.26
N LEU A 417 7.28 -5.03 -7.35
CA LEU A 417 7.46 -4.87 -5.91
C LEU A 417 8.77 -5.52 -5.45
N LEU A 418 9.04 -6.76 -5.87
CA LEU A 418 10.29 -7.46 -5.53
C LEU A 418 11.51 -6.70 -6.07
N ASP A 419 11.44 -6.16 -7.29
CA ASP A 419 12.49 -5.32 -7.86
C ASP A 419 12.71 -4.04 -7.04
N SER A 420 11.63 -3.35 -6.65
CA SER A 420 11.70 -2.15 -5.81
C SER A 420 12.32 -2.44 -4.44
N LEU A 421 11.99 -3.60 -3.85
CA LEU A 421 12.58 -4.07 -2.60
C LEU A 421 14.08 -4.35 -2.77
N GLN A 422 14.46 -4.99 -3.88
CA GLN A 422 15.85 -5.28 -4.19
C GLN A 422 16.68 -4.00 -4.39
N GLU A 423 16.16 -3.02 -5.13
CA GLU A 423 16.79 -1.71 -5.30
C GLU A 423 16.96 -0.99 -3.95
N LYS A 424 15.92 -1.02 -3.11
CA LYS A 424 15.96 -0.42 -1.78
C LYS A 424 17.00 -1.10 -0.87
N ALA A 425 17.06 -2.43 -0.88
CA ALA A 425 18.09 -3.19 -0.17
C ALA A 425 19.51 -2.83 -0.64
N ASN A 426 19.72 -2.72 -1.96
CA ASN A 426 21.00 -2.32 -2.55
C ASN A 426 21.39 -0.89 -2.12
N SER A 427 20.45 0.04 -2.09
CA SER A 427 20.69 1.43 -1.67
C SER A 427 21.11 1.53 -0.19
N LEU A 428 20.52 0.73 0.69
CA LEU A 428 20.86 0.70 2.11
C LEU A 428 22.25 0.08 2.34
N LYS A 429 22.63 -0.92 1.53
CA LYS A 429 23.96 -1.54 1.56
C LYS A 429 25.06 -0.52 1.24
N LEU A 430 24.84 0.36 0.26
CA LEU A 430 25.76 1.45 -0.10
C LEU A 430 25.94 2.47 1.04
N VAL A 431 24.88 2.76 1.81
CA VAL A 431 24.95 3.69 2.96
C VAL A 431 25.70 3.08 4.16
N SER A 432 25.56 1.77 4.40
CA SER A 432 26.23 1.07 5.51
C SER A 432 27.76 0.95 5.41
N LEU A 433 28.33 1.22 4.23
CA LEU A 433 29.77 1.19 3.98
C LEU A 433 30.48 2.50 4.39
N GLY A 434 29.73 3.57 4.73
CA GLY A 434 30.27 4.82 5.30
C GLY A 434 30.34 4.75 6.83
N LYS A 435 31.56 4.70 7.41
CA LYS A 435 31.86 4.43 8.83
C LYS A 435 31.59 5.56 9.85
N ASP A 436 30.71 6.53 9.59
CA ASP A 436 30.62 7.76 10.42
C ASP A 436 29.21 8.16 10.90
N TYR A 437 28.29 7.20 11.04
CA TYR A 437 26.94 7.50 11.55
C TYR A 437 26.96 7.93 13.03
N GLY A 438 26.38 9.08 13.36
CA GLY A 438 26.27 9.62 14.73
C GLY A 438 27.28 10.71 15.11
N LYS A 439 28.13 11.16 14.19
CA LYS A 439 29.06 12.29 14.38
C LYS A 439 28.43 13.60 13.90
N THR A 440 28.86 14.74 14.45
CA THR A 440 28.42 16.09 14.06
C THR A 440 28.84 16.49 12.62
N LYS A 441 29.76 15.74 12.02
CA LYS A 441 30.23 15.92 10.64
C LYS A 441 30.47 14.56 9.98
N MET A 442 29.78 14.26 8.89
CA MET A 442 30.07 13.09 8.07
C MET A 442 31.26 13.37 7.13
N ARG A 443 32.25 12.47 7.15
CA ARG A 443 33.35 12.46 6.17
C ARG A 443 33.20 11.27 5.24
N TYR A 444 33.34 11.52 3.96
CA TYR A 444 33.27 10.50 2.93
C TYR A 444 34.68 10.31 2.39
N THR A 445 35.31 9.17 2.70
CA THR A 445 36.71 8.91 2.36
C THR A 445 36.98 8.82 0.85
N ASP A 446 35.92 8.67 0.05
CA ASP A 446 35.95 8.70 -1.42
C ASP A 446 35.70 10.11 -2.01
N TYR A 447 35.69 11.15 -1.18
CA TYR A 447 35.49 12.55 -1.60
C TYR A 447 36.72 13.40 -1.27
N THR A 448 36.94 14.45 -2.05
CA THR A 448 37.97 15.45 -1.78
C THR A 448 37.38 16.58 -0.95
N GLU A 449 38.02 16.92 0.18
CA GLU A 449 37.63 18.03 1.07
C GLU A 449 38.43 19.29 0.70
N THR A 450 37.75 20.42 0.48
CA THR A 450 38.39 21.73 0.30
C THR A 450 38.78 22.34 1.64
N GLU A 451 39.52 23.45 1.63
CA GLU A 451 39.89 24.17 2.86
C GLU A 451 38.67 24.68 3.65
N SER A 452 37.54 24.96 2.97
CA SER A 452 36.29 25.38 3.62
C SER A 452 35.56 24.22 4.30
N GLY A 453 35.98 22.97 4.05
CA GLY A 453 35.34 21.77 4.54
C GLY A 453 34.22 21.23 3.64
N LEU A 454 34.01 21.82 2.46
CA LEU A 454 33.16 21.28 1.40
C LEU A 454 33.78 19.99 0.89
N GLN A 455 32.99 18.91 0.76
CA GLN A 455 33.48 17.70 0.11
C GLN A 455 32.83 17.54 -1.27
N TYR A 456 33.58 17.16 -2.28
CA TYR A 456 33.04 16.87 -3.62
C TYR A 456 33.54 15.53 -4.15
N LYS A 457 32.69 14.85 -4.92
CA LYS A 457 33.02 13.53 -5.44
C LYS A 457 33.93 13.65 -6.65
N VAL A 458 35.06 12.96 -6.57
CA VAL A 458 36.02 12.84 -7.66
C VAL A 458 35.85 11.49 -8.33
N THR A 459 35.70 11.46 -9.65
CA THR A 459 35.50 10.21 -10.40
C THR A 459 36.67 9.77 -11.29
N TYR A 460 37.69 10.60 -11.54
CA TYR A 460 38.96 10.16 -12.16
C TYR A 460 40.15 11.13 -11.95
N TRP A 461 41.37 10.60 -12.11
CA TRP A 461 42.68 11.27 -11.99
C TRP A 461 43.23 11.63 -13.37
N ASP A 462 43.70 12.88 -13.56
CA ASP A 462 44.37 13.33 -14.78
C ASP A 462 45.88 13.51 -14.51
N GLU A 463 46.69 12.64 -15.10
CA GLU A 463 48.15 12.61 -14.91
C GLU A 463 48.89 13.82 -15.52
N HIS A 464 48.26 14.54 -16.46
CA HIS A 464 48.85 15.71 -17.10
C HIS A 464 48.57 17.02 -16.35
N LEU A 465 47.43 17.10 -15.65
CA LEU A 465 47.03 18.29 -14.90
C LEU A 465 47.33 18.18 -13.39
N GLY A 466 47.73 17.00 -12.91
CA GLY A 466 48.13 16.78 -11.52
C GLY A 466 47.00 17.01 -10.50
N ASN A 467 45.74 16.82 -10.91
CA ASN A 467 44.55 17.12 -10.13
C ASN A 467 43.41 16.11 -10.37
N PHE A 468 42.42 16.15 -9.47
CA PHE A 468 41.25 15.25 -9.38
C PHE A 468 39.94 15.95 -9.82
N PHE A 469 39.04 15.27 -10.57
CA PHE A 469 37.87 15.91 -11.23
C PHE A 469 36.50 15.20 -11.11
N ASP A 470 35.43 15.93 -11.49
CA ASP A 470 33.97 15.75 -11.31
C ASP A 470 33.26 14.49 -11.87
N LEU A 471 32.02 14.22 -11.39
CA LEU A 471 31.09 13.17 -11.88
C LEU A 471 30.94 13.16 -13.41
N ARG A 472 30.92 14.35 -14.01
CA ARG A 472 31.11 14.57 -15.45
C ARG A 472 31.92 15.85 -15.62
N GLN A 473 33.09 15.79 -16.26
CA GLN A 473 33.86 16.99 -16.54
C GLN A 473 33.23 17.79 -17.69
N GLY A 474 33.10 19.10 -17.49
CA GLY A 474 32.72 20.02 -18.56
C GLY A 474 33.91 20.32 -19.48
N SER A 475 33.63 20.60 -20.74
CA SER A 475 34.66 20.93 -21.74
C SER A 475 34.70 22.41 -22.11
N GLY A 476 33.77 23.22 -21.58
CA GLY A 476 33.70 24.65 -21.87
C GLY A 476 34.37 25.53 -20.81
N PRO A 477 34.22 26.87 -20.92
CA PRO A 477 34.87 27.80 -20.00
C PRO A 477 34.37 27.65 -18.55
N THR A 478 35.22 28.07 -17.62
CA THR A 478 34.88 28.21 -16.19
C THR A 478 34.21 29.56 -15.94
N PRO A 479 33.14 29.64 -15.11
CA PRO A 479 32.50 30.91 -14.75
C PRO A 479 33.46 31.89 -14.07
N LYS A 480 33.30 33.18 -14.35
CA LYS A 480 34.03 34.28 -13.70
C LYS A 480 33.12 35.10 -12.80
N ILE A 481 33.72 35.79 -11.83
CA ILE A 481 33.00 36.74 -10.97
C ILE A 481 32.24 37.75 -11.83
N GLY A 482 30.97 37.93 -11.51
CA GLY A 482 30.02 38.77 -12.24
C GLY A 482 29.23 38.04 -13.32
N GLU A 483 29.70 36.92 -13.88
CA GLU A 483 28.91 36.20 -14.90
C GLU A 483 27.65 35.57 -14.29
N THR A 484 26.59 35.45 -15.10
CA THR A 484 25.38 34.74 -14.70
C THR A 484 25.46 33.29 -15.15
N VAL A 485 25.30 32.36 -14.23
CA VAL A 485 25.27 30.93 -14.52
C VAL A 485 23.84 30.41 -14.55
N VAL A 486 23.60 29.43 -15.41
CA VAL A 486 22.36 28.66 -15.49
C VAL A 486 22.68 27.22 -15.12
N VAL A 487 21.95 26.68 -14.15
CA VAL A 487 22.18 25.34 -13.61
C VAL A 487 20.89 24.55 -13.47
N ASP A 488 21.00 23.23 -13.55
CA ASP A 488 20.00 22.30 -13.02
C ASP A 488 20.62 21.54 -11.86
N TRP A 489 19.80 21.14 -10.89
CA TRP A 489 20.32 20.59 -9.65
C TRP A 489 19.35 19.62 -8.97
N ASP A 490 19.95 18.63 -8.30
CA ASP A 490 19.28 17.77 -7.33
C ASP A 490 19.70 18.17 -5.92
N GLY A 491 18.80 18.03 -4.95
CA GLY A 491 19.08 18.29 -3.54
C GLY A 491 18.63 17.13 -2.66
N TYR A 492 19.49 16.70 -1.73
CA TYR A 492 19.23 15.60 -0.82
C TYR A 492 19.61 15.94 0.62
N THR A 493 18.83 15.44 1.57
CA THR A 493 19.06 15.59 3.01
C THR A 493 19.87 14.42 3.56
N ILE A 494 21.15 14.29 3.19
CA ILE A 494 21.93 13.07 3.49
C ILE A 494 22.28 12.89 4.97
N GLY A 495 22.40 13.97 5.74
CA GLY A 495 22.50 13.94 7.21
C GLY A 495 21.23 13.38 7.87
N TYR A 496 20.14 13.29 7.11
CA TYR A 496 18.84 12.81 7.56
C TYR A 496 18.10 12.00 6.49
N TYR A 497 18.37 10.70 6.44
CA TYR A 497 17.64 9.73 5.61
C TYR A 497 17.77 9.90 4.09
N GLY A 498 18.61 10.81 3.58
CA GLY A 498 18.88 10.96 2.16
C GLY A 498 17.66 11.36 1.33
N ARG A 499 16.68 12.05 1.93
CA ARG A 499 15.45 12.42 1.21
C ARG A 499 15.76 13.46 0.16
N ILE A 500 15.22 13.26 -1.04
CA ILE A 500 15.22 14.24 -2.12
C ILE A 500 14.35 15.43 -1.69
N PHE A 501 14.88 16.64 -1.82
CA PHE A 501 14.11 17.88 -1.70
C PHE A 501 14.04 18.66 -3.03
N GLU A 502 14.85 18.31 -4.03
CA GLU A 502 14.73 18.80 -5.40
C GLU A 502 15.24 17.73 -6.37
N ALA A 503 14.62 17.58 -7.54
CA ALA A 503 15.03 16.64 -8.57
C ALA A 503 15.11 17.32 -9.96
N ARG A 504 16.19 17.02 -10.69
CA ARG A 504 16.41 17.36 -12.10
C ARG A 504 15.30 16.83 -12.99
N ASN A 505 15.04 17.53 -14.10
CA ASN A 505 14.11 17.11 -15.16
C ASN A 505 12.66 16.78 -14.70
N LYS A 506 12.20 17.28 -13.56
CA LYS A 506 10.78 17.24 -13.17
C LYS A 506 10.15 18.63 -13.30
N THR A 507 8.85 18.68 -13.60
CA THR A 507 8.07 19.92 -13.71
C THR A 507 8.12 20.67 -12.37
N LYS A 508 8.57 21.93 -12.40
CA LYS A 508 8.77 22.76 -11.22
C LYS A 508 7.58 23.72 -11.10
N GLY A 509 6.74 23.55 -10.07
CA GLY A 509 5.50 24.32 -9.90
C GLY A 509 4.25 23.52 -10.31
N GLY A 510 3.19 23.61 -9.51
CA GLY A 510 1.98 22.81 -9.67
C GLY A 510 1.12 23.21 -10.86
N SER A 511 1.29 22.53 -11.98
CA SER A 511 0.29 22.28 -13.03
C SER A 511 0.94 21.35 -14.06
N PHE A 512 0.31 20.20 -14.34
CA PHE A 512 0.77 19.21 -15.32
C PHE A 512 0.52 19.67 -16.77
N GLU A 513 0.85 20.92 -17.12
CA GLU A 513 0.83 21.42 -18.48
C GLU A 513 1.97 22.45 -18.66
N GLY A 514 2.90 22.17 -19.58
CA GLY A 514 3.95 23.10 -20.03
C GLY A 514 5.32 22.43 -20.24
N ASP A 515 5.87 22.53 -21.45
CA ASP A 515 7.21 22.04 -21.85
C ASP A 515 8.37 22.99 -21.44
N ASP A 516 8.09 24.07 -20.71
CA ASP A 516 9.11 25.05 -20.32
C ASP A 516 9.84 24.63 -19.03
N LYS A 517 11.10 24.18 -19.19
CA LYS A 517 12.01 23.84 -18.09
C LYS A 517 12.58 25.11 -17.45
N ASP A 518 12.14 25.43 -16.23
CA ASP A 518 12.73 26.52 -15.44
C ASP A 518 14.05 26.08 -14.78
N PHE A 519 15.17 26.43 -15.42
CA PHE A 519 16.51 26.28 -14.85
C PHE A 519 16.83 27.37 -13.83
N TYR A 520 17.58 27.02 -12.79
CA TYR A 520 17.97 27.96 -11.74
C TYR A 520 19.11 28.87 -12.24
N LYS A 521 19.03 30.17 -11.95
CA LYS A 521 19.98 31.18 -12.45
C LYS A 521 20.44 32.07 -11.31
N PHE A 522 21.73 32.36 -11.27
CA PHE A 522 22.29 33.32 -10.32
C PHE A 522 23.62 33.90 -10.83
N ARG A 523 24.08 34.98 -10.20
CA ARG A 523 25.29 35.71 -10.57
C ARG A 523 26.43 35.38 -9.61
N ILE A 524 27.58 34.97 -10.15
CA ILE A 524 28.75 34.59 -9.35
C ILE A 524 29.32 35.79 -8.60
N GLY A 525 29.55 35.66 -7.30
CA GLY A 525 30.10 36.70 -6.42
C GLY A 525 29.06 37.65 -5.83
N TYR A 526 27.76 37.38 -6.00
CA TYR A 526 26.66 38.21 -5.49
C TYR A 526 25.93 37.58 -4.28
N GLN A 527 26.43 36.46 -3.74
CA GLN A 527 25.89 35.80 -2.54
C GLN A 527 24.40 35.46 -2.64
N GLN A 528 23.95 35.05 -3.83
CA GLN A 528 22.56 34.68 -4.08
C GLN A 528 22.24 33.23 -3.70
N VAL A 529 23.27 32.39 -3.59
CA VAL A 529 23.20 30.98 -3.23
C VAL A 529 24.11 30.65 -2.04
N ILE A 530 23.87 29.51 -1.38
CA ILE A 530 24.66 29.05 -0.24
C ILE A 530 26.16 28.98 -0.59
N PRO A 531 27.06 29.24 0.38
CA PRO A 531 28.50 29.27 0.13
C PRO A 531 29.03 28.03 -0.60
N ALA A 532 28.58 26.84 -0.19
CA ALA A 532 28.96 25.58 -0.82
C ALA A 532 28.62 25.51 -2.31
N PHE A 533 27.46 26.07 -2.70
CA PHE A 533 26.95 25.98 -4.06
C PHE A 533 27.69 26.94 -5.00
N GLU A 534 28.03 28.15 -4.51
CA GLU A 534 28.85 29.12 -5.25
C GLU A 534 30.31 28.66 -5.37
N GLU A 535 30.89 28.14 -4.29
CA GLU A 535 32.24 27.54 -4.29
C GLU A 535 32.34 26.39 -5.29
N ALA A 536 31.35 25.47 -5.27
CA ALA A 536 31.31 24.34 -6.18
C ALA A 536 31.31 24.78 -7.64
N ILE A 537 30.43 25.71 -8.03
CA ILE A 537 30.27 26.15 -9.42
C ILE A 537 31.46 26.98 -9.91
N SER A 538 32.09 27.76 -9.04
CA SER A 538 33.26 28.57 -9.41
C SER A 538 34.44 27.70 -9.89
N GLY A 539 34.51 26.44 -9.45
CA GLY A 539 35.50 25.46 -9.89
C GLY A 539 35.02 24.50 -10.99
N MET A 540 33.83 24.69 -11.57
CA MET A 540 33.28 23.82 -12.61
C MET A 540 33.53 24.38 -14.02
N ALA A 541 33.72 23.48 -14.99
CA ALA A 541 33.70 23.83 -16.41
C ALA A 541 32.28 23.66 -16.98
N LEU A 542 31.92 24.50 -17.97
CA LEU A 542 30.62 24.42 -18.65
C LEU A 542 30.36 23.01 -19.23
N GLY A 543 29.15 22.47 -18.96
CA GLY A 543 28.76 21.10 -19.29
C GLY A 543 29.05 20.07 -18.20
N GLY A 544 29.75 20.46 -17.13
CA GLY A 544 30.11 19.58 -16.03
C GLY A 544 28.95 19.25 -15.08
N ILE A 545 29.03 18.10 -14.42
CA ILE A 545 28.17 17.70 -13.30
C ILE A 545 29.04 17.45 -12.08
N ARG A 546 28.77 18.14 -10.97
CA ARG A 546 29.52 18.01 -9.71
C ARG A 546 28.58 17.57 -8.59
N ARG A 547 29.03 16.60 -7.79
CA ARG A 547 28.37 16.20 -6.54
C ARG A 547 29.11 16.79 -5.36
N ILE A 548 28.38 17.48 -4.49
CA ILE A 548 28.93 18.08 -3.27
C ILE A 548 28.19 17.62 -2.02
N ILE A 549 28.92 17.53 -0.92
CA ILE A 549 28.46 17.28 0.44
C ILE A 549 28.61 18.59 1.19
N VAL A 550 27.49 19.15 1.62
CA VAL A 550 27.40 20.48 2.20
C VAL A 550 27.27 20.34 3.71
N PRO A 551 28.33 20.66 4.48
CA PRO A 551 28.21 20.73 5.92
C PRO A 551 27.36 21.93 6.34
N PRO A 552 26.78 21.94 7.55
CA PRO A 552 25.85 22.99 7.99
C PRO A 552 26.42 24.41 7.87
N GLU A 553 27.72 24.60 8.09
CA GLU A 553 28.42 25.89 8.05
C GLU A 553 28.48 26.50 6.64
N LEU A 554 28.43 25.67 5.60
CA LEU A 554 28.41 26.09 4.20
C LEU A 554 27.02 25.99 3.57
N GLY A 555 26.01 25.64 4.39
CA GLY A 555 24.62 25.49 4.01
C GLY A 555 23.81 26.79 4.12
N TYR A 556 22.54 26.67 4.50
CA TYR A 556 21.63 27.81 4.58
C TYR A 556 21.85 28.64 5.85
N PRO A 557 22.03 29.97 5.75
CA PRO A 557 22.16 30.85 6.90
C PRO A 557 20.99 30.71 7.87
N ASP A 558 21.31 30.67 9.17
CA ASP A 558 20.34 30.48 10.26
C ASP A 558 19.42 29.26 10.12
N ASN A 559 19.83 28.27 9.30
CA ASN A 559 19.00 27.14 8.91
C ASN A 559 17.66 27.57 8.27
N ASP A 560 17.69 28.60 7.43
CA ASP A 560 16.49 29.10 6.73
C ASP A 560 16.74 29.23 5.22
N TYR A 561 16.13 28.32 4.46
CA TYR A 561 16.24 28.33 2.99
C TYR A 561 15.55 29.55 2.34
N ASN A 562 14.80 30.35 3.11
CA ASN A 562 14.23 31.62 2.61
C ASN A 562 15.25 32.77 2.59
N LYS A 563 16.44 32.60 3.16
CA LYS A 563 17.47 33.65 3.15
C LYS A 563 18.36 33.60 1.92
N MET A 564 18.56 32.41 1.35
CA MET A 564 19.54 32.18 0.30
C MET A 564 19.12 31.00 -0.59
N GLY A 565 19.51 31.01 -1.87
CA GLY A 565 19.23 29.91 -2.79
C GLY A 565 20.24 28.77 -2.73
N PRO A 566 20.06 27.70 -3.52
CA PRO A 566 18.87 27.43 -4.33
C PRO A 566 17.69 27.00 -3.45
N ARG A 567 16.44 27.20 -3.88
CA ARG A 567 15.24 26.84 -3.09
C ARG A 567 14.48 25.69 -3.73
N PRO A 568 13.95 24.75 -2.93
CA PRO A 568 13.06 23.72 -3.46
C PRO A 568 11.82 24.33 -4.12
N THR A 569 11.49 23.84 -5.30
CA THR A 569 10.37 24.36 -6.10
C THR A 569 9.02 23.78 -5.71
N THR A 570 9.03 22.63 -5.01
CA THR A 570 7.80 21.94 -4.56
C THR A 570 7.57 22.14 -3.07
N PHE A 571 6.29 22.16 -2.67
CA PHE A 571 5.92 22.22 -1.25
C PHE A 571 6.47 21.04 -0.44
N SER A 572 6.49 19.84 -1.03
CA SER A 572 7.08 18.64 -0.43
C SER A 572 8.60 18.78 -0.24
N GLY A 573 9.30 19.32 -1.25
CA GLY A 573 10.72 19.63 -1.16
C GLY A 573 11.04 20.66 -0.09
N GLN A 574 10.25 21.74 -0.03
CA GLN A 574 10.36 22.77 1.01
C GLN A 574 10.20 22.17 2.40
N ARG A 575 9.17 21.34 2.63
CA ARG A 575 8.98 20.66 3.92
C ARG A 575 10.12 19.70 4.26
N ALA A 576 10.66 18.97 3.28
CA ALA A 576 11.76 18.03 3.49
C ALA A 576 13.03 18.75 3.94
N LEU A 577 13.37 19.86 3.27
CA LEU A 577 14.52 20.69 3.63
C LEU A 577 14.30 21.40 4.98
N ASP A 578 13.12 22.01 5.18
CA ASP A 578 12.78 22.72 6.43
C ASP A 578 12.86 21.82 7.66
N PHE A 579 12.41 20.58 7.53
CA PHE A 579 12.49 19.60 8.61
C PHE A 579 13.93 19.42 9.10
N VAL A 580 14.90 19.30 8.18
CA VAL A 580 16.30 19.09 8.55
C VAL A 580 16.92 20.36 9.11
N LEU A 581 16.65 21.48 8.47
CA LEU A 581 17.22 22.76 8.86
C LEU A 581 16.69 23.21 10.24
N ARG A 582 15.38 23.13 10.49
CA ARG A 582 14.77 23.64 11.73
C ARG A 582 14.77 22.66 12.90
N ASN A 583 15.06 21.38 12.68
CA ASN A 583 15.06 20.40 13.77
C ASN A 583 16.25 20.64 14.71
N GLN A 584 15.94 20.96 15.96
CA GLN A 584 16.94 21.23 17.01
C GLN A 584 17.53 19.94 17.61
N GLY A 585 16.80 18.81 17.54
CA GLY A 585 17.27 17.51 18.02
C GLY A 585 18.11 16.74 17.00
N LEU A 586 18.22 17.25 15.76
CA LEU A 586 19.00 16.63 14.71
C LEU A 586 20.46 17.12 14.78
N ILE A 587 21.36 16.20 15.10
CA ILE A 587 22.79 16.48 15.27
C ILE A 587 23.49 16.73 13.93
N ASP A 588 23.08 16.06 12.85
CA ASP A 588 23.68 16.18 11.52
C ASP A 588 22.68 16.78 10.50
N LYS A 589 23.02 17.95 9.96
CA LYS A 589 22.23 18.68 8.96
C LYS A 589 22.91 18.73 7.60
N THR A 590 23.84 17.80 7.36
CA THR A 590 24.59 17.72 6.11
C THR A 590 23.64 17.50 4.92
N LEU A 591 23.86 18.23 3.84
CA LEU A 591 23.09 18.13 2.59
C LEU A 591 23.98 17.58 1.47
N LEU A 592 23.38 17.08 0.40
CA LEU A 592 24.07 16.69 -0.83
C LEU A 592 23.40 17.40 -1.99
N PHE A 593 24.22 17.90 -2.91
CA PHE A 593 23.73 18.45 -4.17
C PHE A 593 24.44 17.79 -5.34
N ASP A 594 23.68 17.48 -6.40
CA ASP A 594 24.23 17.27 -7.73
C ASP A 594 23.93 18.50 -8.57
N ILE A 595 24.95 19.11 -9.14
CA ILE A 595 24.85 20.39 -9.85
C ILE A 595 25.33 20.18 -11.28
N GLU A 596 24.51 20.56 -12.25
CA GLU A 596 24.86 20.58 -13.67
C GLU A 596 25.01 22.03 -14.16
N LEU A 597 26.20 22.39 -14.66
CA LEU A 597 26.44 23.72 -15.23
C LEU A 597 26.03 23.74 -16.71
N ILE A 598 24.88 24.35 -16.99
CA ILE A 598 24.21 24.31 -18.30
C ILE A 598 24.67 25.45 -19.21
N LYS A 599 24.82 26.65 -18.66
CA LYS A 599 25.17 27.84 -19.44
C LYS A 599 25.89 28.88 -18.60
N ILE A 600 26.81 29.61 -19.23
CA ILE A 600 27.41 30.84 -18.70
C ILE A 600 26.95 31.98 -19.59
N ILE A 601 26.43 33.04 -18.99
CA ILE A 601 25.99 34.25 -19.65
C ILE A 601 26.99 35.36 -19.24
N PRO A 602 27.77 35.88 -20.20
CA PRO A 602 28.71 36.98 -19.95
C PRO A 602 28.01 38.22 -19.38
N ASN A 603 28.79 39.02 -18.65
CA ASN A 603 28.36 40.32 -18.10
C ASN A 603 27.83 41.29 -19.15
#